data_AF-A0A845JWU1-F1
#
_entry.id   AF-A0A845JWU1-F1
#
_cell.length_a   1.000
_cell.length_b   1.000
_cell.length_c   1.000
_cell.angle_alpha   90.00
_cell.angle_beta   90.00
_cell.angle_gamma   90.00
#
_symmetry.space_group_name_H-M   'P 1'
#
loop_
_entity.id
_entity.type
_entity.pdbx_description
1 polymer ?
#
loop_
_entity_poly.entity_id
_entity_poly.type
_entity_poly.pdbx_seq_one_letter_code
_entity_poly.pdbx_strand_id
1 'polypeptide(L)'
;MKIHQKAQVPFARPLRLPGFLAFFGILLAVVSGCTKLEVEKAFKGDLRPGKANKVIGDYCQSCHIHRDFDPPLHVSKVRSLYKRTVFRKARECRSCHYIEKDWMNNQHERKTRMPEDANRGKFKKFEKKEISRLRKS
;
A
#
# COMPACT_ATOMS: atom_id res chain seq x y z
N MET A 1 -76.10 8.64 0.10
CA MET A 1 -75.17 9.81 0.13
C MET A 1 -73.89 9.38 0.83
N LYS A 2 -72.75 9.40 0.13
CA LYS A 2 -71.44 8.95 0.61
C LYS A 2 -70.69 10.13 1.25
N ILE A 3 -70.26 10.01 2.49
CA ILE A 3 -69.36 10.98 3.14
C ILE A 3 -67.98 10.33 3.23
N HIS A 4 -67.05 10.84 2.41
CA HIS A 4 -65.67 10.39 2.37
C HIS A 4 -64.89 10.91 3.58
N GLN A 5 -64.37 10.01 4.41
CA GLN A 5 -63.28 10.29 5.34
C GLN A 5 -62.00 10.61 4.55
N LYS A 6 -61.39 11.78 4.78
CA LYS A 6 -60.02 12.08 4.34
C LYS A 6 -59.11 12.01 5.55
N ALA A 7 -58.39 10.90 5.70
CA ALA A 7 -57.26 10.79 6.61
C ALA A 7 -56.12 11.67 6.08
N GLN A 8 -55.73 12.68 6.85
CA GLN A 8 -54.50 13.45 6.60
C GLN A 8 -53.31 12.66 7.14
N VAL A 9 -52.45 12.21 6.23
CA VAL A 9 -51.16 11.59 6.55
C VAL A 9 -50.12 12.71 6.72
N PRO A 10 -49.28 12.72 7.77
CA PRO A 10 -48.24 13.74 7.89
C PRO A 10 -47.17 13.47 6.84
N PHE A 11 -47.04 14.41 5.89
CA PHE A 11 -45.99 14.43 4.89
C PHE A 11 -44.66 14.70 5.61
N ALA A 12 -43.92 13.65 5.97
CA ALA A 12 -42.58 13.76 6.50
C ALA A 12 -41.69 14.45 5.45
N ARG A 13 -41.21 15.66 5.76
CA ARG A 13 -40.25 16.39 4.93
C ARG A 13 -38.99 15.54 4.77
N PRO A 14 -38.48 15.28 3.56
CA PRO A 14 -37.18 14.65 3.39
C PRO A 14 -36.12 15.59 3.97
N LEU A 15 -35.41 15.12 5.00
CA LEU A 15 -34.28 15.78 5.60
C LEU A 15 -33.25 16.07 4.50
N ARG A 16 -33.02 17.36 4.21
CA ARG A 16 -31.99 17.79 3.26
C ARG A 16 -30.63 17.28 3.75
N LEU A 17 -30.13 16.22 3.10
CA LEU A 17 -28.85 15.57 3.38
C LEU A 17 -27.67 15.96 2.44
N PRO A 18 -27.63 17.12 1.74
CA PRO A 18 -26.54 17.38 0.79
C PRO A 18 -25.19 17.63 1.50
N GLY A 19 -25.20 18.26 2.69
CA GLY A 19 -23.98 18.59 3.43
C GLY A 19 -23.27 17.37 4.03
N PHE A 20 -24.02 16.37 4.48
CA PHE A 20 -23.46 15.16 5.11
C PHE A 20 -22.79 14.26 4.07
N LEU A 21 -23.42 14.09 2.90
CA LEU A 21 -22.85 13.35 1.76
C LEU A 21 -21.61 14.05 1.19
N ALA A 22 -21.62 15.39 1.07
CA ALA A 22 -20.46 16.16 0.62
C ALA A 22 -19.28 16.06 1.59
N PHE A 23 -19.54 16.13 2.90
CA PHE A 23 -18.50 16.00 3.93
C PHE A 23 -17.86 14.61 3.94
N PHE A 24 -18.67 13.54 3.87
CA PHE A 24 -18.16 12.17 3.75
C PHE A 24 -17.37 11.93 2.46
N GLY A 25 -17.82 12.50 1.33
CA GLY A 25 -17.12 12.43 0.05
C GLY A 25 -15.73 13.07 0.09
N ILE A 26 -15.60 14.25 0.69
CA ILE A 26 -14.31 14.93 0.85
C ILE A 26 -13.38 14.15 1.78
N LEU A 27 -13.88 13.61 2.89
CA LEU A 27 -13.10 12.81 3.83
C LEU A 27 -12.52 11.55 3.15
N LEU A 28 -13.33 10.84 2.37
CA LEU A 28 -12.88 9.66 1.60
C LEU A 28 -11.79 9.98 0.57
N ALA A 29 -11.90 11.12 -0.12
CA ALA A 29 -10.90 11.58 -1.09
C ALA A 29 -9.55 11.93 -0.43
N VAL A 30 -9.57 12.58 0.74
CA VAL A 30 -8.35 12.93 1.49
C VAL A 30 -7.64 11.67 2.01
N VAL A 31 -8.38 10.71 2.57
CA VAL A 31 -7.80 9.47 3.14
C VAL A 31 -7.17 8.60 2.05
N SER A 32 -7.77 8.53 0.86
CA SER A 32 -7.24 7.76 -0.28
C SER A 32 -5.98 8.38 -0.91
N GLY A 33 -5.77 9.69 -0.78
CA GLY A 33 -4.53 10.37 -1.18
C GLY A 33 -3.36 10.17 -0.20
N CYS A 34 -3.63 10.17 1.11
CA CYS A 34 -2.59 10.01 2.14
C CYS A 34 -1.91 8.64 2.11
N THR A 35 -2.65 7.56 1.84
CA THR A 35 -2.10 6.20 1.83
C THR A 35 -1.07 6.00 0.71
N LYS A 36 -1.27 6.58 -0.48
CA LYS A 36 -0.31 6.51 -1.59
C LYS A 36 1.04 7.15 -1.23
N LEU A 37 1.01 8.31 -0.58
CA LEU A 37 2.20 9.05 -0.19
C LEU A 37 2.99 8.34 0.93
N GLU A 38 2.30 7.65 1.84
CA GLU A 38 2.96 6.87 2.88
C GLU A 38 3.63 5.60 2.33
N VAL A 39 2.99 4.92 1.37
CA VAL A 39 3.57 3.77 0.66
C VAL A 39 4.84 4.19 -0.08
N GLU A 40 4.83 5.33 -0.77
CA GLU A 40 6.04 5.86 -1.42
C GLU A 40 7.19 6.08 -0.45
N LYS A 41 6.92 6.76 0.66
CA LYS A 41 7.92 7.02 1.71
C LYS A 41 8.49 5.72 2.27
N ALA A 42 7.64 4.71 2.49
CA ALA A 42 8.06 3.40 2.96
C ALA A 42 9.05 2.72 2.00
N PHE A 43 8.72 2.68 0.71
CA PHE A 43 9.59 2.10 -0.32
C PHE A 43 10.87 2.90 -0.59
N LYS A 44 10.82 4.23 -0.46
CA LYS A 44 11.97 5.12 -0.76
C LYS A 44 13.10 5.07 0.28
N GLY A 45 12.80 4.75 1.54
CA GLY A 45 13.80 4.89 2.59
C GLY A 45 13.34 5.67 3.81
N ASP A 46 12.29 6.47 3.66
CA ASP A 46 12.03 7.65 4.49
C ASP A 46 11.37 7.33 5.83
N LEU A 47 10.93 6.09 6.02
CA LEU A 47 10.36 5.59 7.26
C LEU A 47 11.31 4.62 7.96
N ARG A 48 11.21 4.57 9.29
CA ARG A 48 11.91 3.56 10.11
C ARG A 48 11.56 2.14 9.63
N PRO A 49 12.50 1.18 9.61
CA PRO A 49 12.29 -0.16 9.05
C PRO A 49 11.01 -0.87 9.49
N GLY A 50 10.69 -0.86 10.79
CA GLY A 50 9.47 -1.50 11.30
C GLY A 50 8.19 -0.86 10.76
N LYS A 51 8.13 0.49 10.74
CA LYS A 51 6.99 1.23 10.17
C LYS A 51 6.90 1.00 8.66
N ALA A 52 8.02 1.06 7.95
CA ALA A 52 8.08 0.83 6.51
C ALA A 52 7.53 -0.56 6.15
N ASN A 53 7.96 -1.60 6.87
CA ASN A 53 7.47 -2.96 6.65
C ASN A 53 5.99 -3.12 6.93
N LYS A 54 5.46 -2.48 7.98
CA LYS A 54 4.02 -2.49 8.24
C LYS A 54 3.26 -1.86 7.08
N VAL A 55 3.63 -0.64 6.68
CA VAL A 55 2.97 0.07 5.57
C VAL A 55 3.03 -0.73 4.26
N ILE A 56 4.19 -1.31 3.93
CA ILE A 56 4.34 -2.12 2.71
C ILE A 56 3.56 -3.44 2.83
N GLY A 57 3.54 -4.06 4.01
CA GLY A 57 2.76 -5.27 4.29
C GLY A 57 1.26 -5.03 4.11
N ASP A 58 0.74 -3.97 4.72
CA ASP A 58 -0.66 -3.54 4.61
C ASP A 58 -1.01 -3.24 3.13
N TYR A 59 -0.10 -2.56 2.40
CA TYR A 59 -0.26 -2.33 0.96
C TYR A 59 -0.31 -3.63 0.16
N CYS A 60 0.56 -4.60 0.46
CA CYS A 60 0.53 -5.91 -0.21
C CYS A 60 -0.77 -6.67 0.09
N GLN A 61 -1.23 -6.67 1.35
CA GLN A 61 -2.47 -7.32 1.78
C GLN A 61 -3.73 -6.66 1.20
N SER A 62 -3.65 -5.39 0.83
CA SER A 62 -4.76 -4.72 0.11
C SER A 62 -5.07 -5.35 -1.25
N CYS A 63 -4.11 -6.08 -1.84
CA CYS A 63 -4.37 -6.88 -3.03
C CYS A 63 -5.07 -8.19 -2.65
N HIS A 64 -6.20 -8.50 -3.31
CA HIS A 64 -7.06 -9.65 -2.97
C HIS A 64 -6.31 -10.99 -2.91
N ILE A 65 -5.28 -11.19 -3.75
CA ILE A 65 -4.46 -12.41 -3.81
C ILE A 65 -3.50 -12.59 -2.63
N HIS A 66 -3.36 -11.59 -1.76
CA HIS A 66 -2.40 -11.58 -0.65
C HIS A 66 -3.07 -11.37 0.71
N ARG A 67 -4.37 -11.68 0.86
CA ARG A 67 -5.11 -11.41 2.10
C ARG A 67 -4.49 -12.12 3.33
N ASP A 68 -3.95 -13.32 3.14
CA ASP A 68 -3.26 -14.10 4.18
C ASP A 68 -1.73 -13.94 4.13
N PHE A 69 -1.25 -12.84 3.56
CA PHE A 69 0.18 -12.58 3.43
C PHE A 69 0.80 -12.27 4.80
N ASP A 70 1.77 -13.09 5.21
CA ASP A 70 2.64 -12.85 6.35
C ASP A 70 4.01 -12.36 5.83
N PRO A 71 4.37 -11.07 6.01
CA PRO A 71 5.64 -10.55 5.51
C PRO A 71 6.88 -11.21 6.12
N PRO A 72 7.02 -11.39 7.44
CA PRO A 72 8.11 -12.18 8.03
C PRO A 72 8.26 -13.58 7.43
N LEU A 73 7.18 -14.35 7.33
CA LEU A 73 7.21 -15.71 6.79
C LEU A 73 7.55 -15.72 5.30
N HIS A 74 7.04 -14.75 4.55
CA HIS A 74 7.36 -14.59 3.14
C HIS A 74 8.87 -14.33 2.95
N VAL A 75 9.43 -13.35 3.68
CA VAL A 75 10.86 -13.00 3.57
C VAL A 75 11.75 -14.18 3.96
N SER A 76 11.41 -14.93 5.00
CA SER A 76 12.20 -16.09 5.42
C SER A 76 12.25 -17.20 4.36
N LYS A 77 11.14 -17.40 3.62
CA LYS A 77 11.05 -18.38 2.54
C LYS A 77 11.83 -17.94 1.29
N VAL A 78 11.69 -16.69 0.86
CA VAL A 78 12.24 -16.24 -0.44
C VAL A 78 13.72 -15.88 -0.38
N ARG A 79 14.26 -15.46 0.78
CA ARG A 79 15.66 -15.00 0.88
C ARG A 79 16.70 -16.06 0.48
N SER A 80 16.37 -17.35 0.62
CA SER A 80 17.25 -18.47 0.28
C SER A 80 17.49 -18.60 -1.21
N LEU A 81 16.57 -18.09 -2.04
CA LEU A 81 16.68 -18.08 -3.50
C LEU A 81 17.75 -17.09 -4.00
N TYR A 82 18.15 -16.15 -3.15
CA TYR A 82 19.14 -15.14 -3.48
C TYR A 82 20.55 -15.53 -3.03
N LYS A 83 21.50 -15.40 -3.96
CA LYS A 83 22.94 -15.57 -3.71
C LYS A 83 23.59 -14.30 -3.16
N ARG A 84 23.04 -13.12 -3.48
CA ARG A 84 23.61 -11.83 -3.03
C ARG A 84 23.22 -11.54 -1.58
N THR A 85 24.21 -11.13 -0.78
CA THR A 85 24.06 -10.94 0.68
C THR A 85 22.95 -9.95 1.05
N VAL A 86 22.77 -8.88 0.27
CA VAL A 86 21.77 -7.84 0.54
C VAL A 86 20.35 -8.42 0.58
N PHE A 87 20.02 -9.30 -0.37
CA PHE A 87 18.71 -9.95 -0.42
C PHE A 87 18.63 -11.15 0.54
N ARG A 88 19.72 -11.93 0.67
CA ARG A 88 19.76 -13.10 1.55
C ARG A 88 19.60 -12.74 3.04
N LYS A 89 20.02 -11.54 3.44
CA LYS A 89 19.87 -11.00 4.79
C LYS A 89 18.72 -10.00 4.90
N ALA A 90 17.90 -9.84 3.86
CA ALA A 90 16.79 -8.90 3.88
C ALA A 90 15.86 -9.17 5.06
N ARG A 91 15.45 -8.09 5.72
CA ARG A 91 14.38 -8.07 6.73
C ARG A 91 13.23 -7.17 6.28
N GLU A 92 13.39 -6.47 5.17
CA GLU A 92 12.45 -5.46 4.71
C GLU A 92 11.91 -5.81 3.31
N CYS A 93 10.61 -5.60 3.11
CA CYS A 93 9.96 -5.88 1.82
C CYS A 93 10.61 -5.09 0.67
N ARG A 94 11.03 -3.85 0.94
CA ARG A 94 11.68 -2.95 -0.03
C ARG A 94 13.07 -3.40 -0.49
N SER A 95 13.68 -4.35 0.22
CA SER A 95 14.96 -4.91 -0.21
C SER A 95 14.78 -5.64 -1.55
N CYS A 96 13.71 -6.42 -1.69
CA CYS A 96 13.41 -7.16 -2.92
C CYS A 96 12.41 -6.41 -3.81
N HIS A 97 11.44 -5.71 -3.24
CA HIS A 97 10.40 -5.01 -3.99
C HIS A 97 10.69 -3.52 -4.09
N TYR A 98 10.20 -2.89 -5.15
CA TYR A 98 10.21 -1.45 -5.32
C TYR A 98 8.97 -1.03 -6.10
N ILE A 99 8.67 0.25 -6.06
CA ILE A 99 7.58 0.82 -6.84
C ILE A 99 8.14 1.71 -7.92
N GLU A 100 7.53 1.66 -9.08
CA GLU A 100 7.71 2.63 -10.15
C GLU A 100 6.39 3.39 -10.31
N LYS A 101 6.50 4.68 -10.61
CA LYS A 101 5.32 5.51 -10.83
C LYS A 101 4.91 5.36 -12.29
N ASP A 102 3.71 4.85 -12.51
CA ASP A 102 3.04 4.97 -13.80
C ASP A 102 2.50 6.40 -13.90
N TRP A 103 3.17 7.19 -14.76
CA TRP A 103 2.81 8.58 -14.99
C TRP A 103 1.44 8.75 -15.64
N MET A 104 0.97 7.74 -16.38
CA MET A 104 -0.27 7.82 -17.15
C MET A 104 -1.50 7.63 -16.26
N ASN A 105 -1.39 6.72 -15.27
CA ASN A 105 -2.50 6.40 -14.38
C ASN A 105 -2.33 6.98 -12.96
N ASN A 106 -1.21 7.65 -12.66
CA ASN A 106 -0.82 8.09 -11.31
C ASN A 106 -0.96 6.95 -10.28
N GLN A 107 -0.63 5.74 -10.74
CA GLN A 107 -0.64 4.50 -9.97
C GLN A 107 0.80 4.05 -9.75
N HIS A 108 1.00 3.28 -8.69
CA HIS A 108 2.28 2.66 -8.41
C HIS A 108 2.26 1.25 -8.95
N GLU A 109 3.22 0.95 -9.83
CA GLU A 109 3.48 -0.42 -10.23
C GLU A 109 4.53 -1.02 -9.30
N ARG A 110 4.17 -2.09 -8.59
CA ARG A 110 5.10 -2.83 -7.75
C ARG A 110 5.94 -3.76 -8.64
N LYS A 111 7.25 -3.53 -8.64
CA LYS A 111 8.25 -4.37 -9.29
C LYS A 111 9.02 -5.21 -8.27
N THR A 112 9.68 -6.26 -8.76
CA THR A 112 10.49 -7.17 -7.94
C THR A 112 11.87 -7.32 -8.54
N ARG A 113 12.89 -7.21 -7.69
CA ARG A 113 14.26 -7.60 -7.99
C ARG A 113 14.33 -9.12 -7.96
N MET A 114 13.91 -9.77 -9.03
CA MET A 114 13.77 -11.23 -9.08
C MET A 114 15.09 -11.94 -8.75
N PRO A 115 15.07 -13.12 -8.10
CA PRO A 115 16.28 -13.87 -7.77
C PRO A 115 17.20 -14.11 -8.96
N GLU A 116 16.65 -14.44 -10.12
CA GLU A 116 17.40 -14.74 -11.34
C GLU A 116 18.24 -13.53 -11.78
N ASP A 117 17.63 -12.34 -11.76
CA ASP A 117 18.24 -11.07 -12.14
C ASP A 117 19.22 -10.54 -11.09
N ALA A 118 18.83 -10.66 -9.82
CA ALA A 118 19.68 -10.29 -8.70
C ALA A 118 20.94 -11.16 -8.63
N ASN A 119 20.81 -12.46 -8.85
CA ASN A 119 21.93 -13.39 -8.84
C ASN A 119 22.89 -13.17 -10.02
N ARG A 120 22.39 -12.65 -11.15
CA ARG A 120 23.20 -12.15 -12.27
C ARG A 120 23.84 -10.78 -12.01
N GLY A 121 23.52 -10.14 -10.89
CA GLY A 121 24.10 -8.86 -10.49
C GLY A 121 23.50 -7.65 -11.21
N LYS A 122 22.27 -7.74 -11.75
CA LYS A 122 21.60 -6.62 -12.41
C LYS A 122 21.37 -5.42 -11.47
N PHE A 123 21.35 -5.63 -10.16
CA PHE A 123 21.04 -4.61 -9.16
C PHE A 123 22.24 -4.10 -8.35
N LYS A 124 23.47 -4.19 -8.88
CA LYS A 124 24.71 -3.75 -8.18
C LYS A 124 24.64 -2.33 -7.61
N LYS A 125 24.03 -1.37 -8.32
CA LYS A 125 23.89 0.02 -7.86
C LYS A 125 23.02 0.11 -6.60
N PHE A 126 21.93 -0.65 -6.57
CA PHE A 126 21.05 -0.77 -5.40
C PHE A 126 21.78 -1.45 -4.24
N GLU A 127 22.45 -2.58 -4.50
CA GLU A 127 23.18 -3.33 -3.46
C GLU A 127 24.21 -2.45 -2.75
N LYS A 128 24.99 -1.65 -3.48
CA LYS A 128 25.95 -0.70 -2.90
C LYS A 128 25.29 0.32 -1.95
N LYS A 129 24.14 0.87 -2.36
CA LYS A 129 23.38 1.83 -1.54
C LYS A 129 22.86 1.17 -0.27
N GLU A 130 22.31 -0.03 -0.40
CA GLU A 130 21.72 -0.76 0.74
C GLU A 130 22.77 -1.20 1.76
N ILE A 131 23.95 -1.65 1.30
CA ILE A 131 25.09 -1.95 2.20
C ILE A 131 25.52 -0.70 2.97
N SER A 132 25.58 0.47 2.29
CA SER A 132 25.92 1.74 2.96
C SER A 132 24.88 2.13 4.00
N ARG A 133 23.59 1.95 3.71
CA ARG A 133 22.49 2.21 4.66
C ARG A 133 22.61 1.32 5.90
N LEU A 134 22.81 0.02 5.72
CA LEU A 134 22.91 -0.95 6.82
C LEU A 134 24.15 -0.75 7.71
N ARG A 135 25.20 -0.10 7.19
CA ARG A 135 26.38 0.27 8.00
C ARG A 135 26.15 1.52 8.87
N LYS A 136 25.15 2.33 8.54
CA LYS A 136 24.84 3.59 9.22
C LYS A 136 23.70 3.47 10.24
N SER A 137 22.94 2.37 10.19
CA SER A 137 21.85 2.05 11.11
C SER A 137 22.34 1.24 12.30
#